data_AF-A0A139M714-F1
#
_entry.id   AF-A0A139M714-F1
#
_cell.length_a   1.000
_cell.length_b   1.000
_cell.length_c   1.000
_cell.angle_alpha   90.00
_cell.angle_beta   90.00
_cell.angle_gamma   90.00
#
_symmetry.space_group_name_H-M   'P 1'
#
loop_
_entity.id
_entity.type
_entity.pdbx_description
1 polymer ?
#
loop_
_entity_poly.entity_id
_entity_poly.type
_entity_poly.pdbx_seq_one_letter_code
_entity_poly.pdbx_strand_id
1 'polypeptide(L)'
;MSALFGGIPATAANVKNGGRTPIAGIVHVLTLFLILLFLMPYASLIPMSCLASILIIAAYNMSGWRTFIYMLRKAPKSDIAVLLTTLFLTVFFDLVVAIEFGMILAAFLFLKRMSDVATVHQWVDKNDLENEEFSERYGFKTCPKTYCCLRGIRFFILWRYK
;
A
#
# COMPACT_ATOMS: atom_id res chain seq x y z
N MET A 1 11.60 7.64 -16.12
CA MET A 1 12.83 7.03 -16.70
C MET A 1 13.45 5.95 -15.82
N SER A 2 13.52 6.09 -14.48
CA SER A 2 14.12 5.07 -13.60
C SER A 2 13.41 3.71 -13.59
N ALA A 3 12.08 3.68 -13.75
CA ALA A 3 11.32 2.43 -13.82
C ALA A 3 11.64 1.57 -15.05
N LEU A 4 12.17 2.17 -16.12
CA LEU A 4 12.45 1.49 -17.38
C LEU A 4 13.89 0.93 -17.44
N PHE A 5 14.81 1.42 -16.59
CA PHE A 5 16.25 1.16 -16.73
C PHE A 5 16.96 0.65 -15.48
N GLY A 6 16.32 0.62 -14.30
CA GLY A 6 16.89 0.03 -13.10
C GLY A 6 15.78 -0.43 -12.20
N GLY A 7 15.48 -1.74 -12.26
CA GLY A 7 14.38 -2.32 -11.50
C GLY A 7 14.44 -1.97 -10.01
N ILE A 8 13.29 -2.11 -9.33
CA ILE A 8 13.12 -1.93 -7.88
C ILE A 8 14.30 -2.45 -7.02
N PRO A 9 14.95 -3.61 -7.31
CA PRO A 9 16.12 -4.04 -6.55
C PRO A 9 17.38 -3.17 -6.75
N ALA A 10 17.61 -2.63 -7.94
CA ALA A 10 18.83 -1.86 -8.25
C ALA A 10 18.82 -0.48 -7.57
N THR A 11 17.66 0.16 -7.46
CA THR A 11 17.52 1.45 -6.76
C THR A 11 17.73 1.30 -5.26
N ALA A 12 17.22 0.21 -4.64
CA ALA A 12 17.44 -0.08 -3.24
C ALA A 12 18.92 -0.31 -2.91
N ALA A 13 19.65 -1.02 -3.78
CA ALA A 13 21.10 -1.20 -3.63
C ALA A 13 21.87 0.12 -3.79
N ASN A 14 21.50 0.94 -4.78
CA ASN A 14 22.15 2.23 -5.02
C ASN A 14 21.99 3.21 -3.85
N VAL A 15 20.80 3.25 -3.24
CA VAL A 15 20.52 4.10 -2.07
C VAL A 15 21.30 3.62 -0.84
N LYS A 16 21.43 2.30 -0.64
CA LYS A 16 22.21 1.73 0.46
C LYS A 16 23.71 2.03 0.35
N ASN A 17 24.20 2.19 -0.88
CA ASN A 17 25.59 2.56 -1.19
C ASN A 17 25.83 4.08 -1.28
N GLY A 18 24.85 4.91 -0.88
CA GLY A 18 25.00 6.37 -0.86
C GLY A 18 24.89 7.07 -2.22
N GLY A 19 24.55 6.36 -3.30
CA GLY A 19 24.38 6.92 -4.63
C GLY A 19 23.09 7.73 -4.74
N ARG A 20 23.19 9.06 -4.74
CA ARG A 20 22.05 9.98 -4.87
C ARG A 20 21.98 10.78 -6.17
N THR A 21 22.96 10.59 -7.06
CA THR A 21 23.03 11.31 -8.33
C THR A 21 22.46 10.47 -9.48
N PRO A 22 21.80 11.09 -10.49
CA PRO A 22 21.29 10.38 -11.67
C PRO A 22 22.41 9.75 -12.52
N ILE A 23 23.65 10.23 -12.36
CA ILE A 23 24.85 9.65 -12.98
C ILE A 23 25.08 8.20 -12.54
N ALA A 24 24.78 7.84 -11.28
CA ALA A 24 24.95 6.47 -10.79
C ALA A 24 24.09 5.46 -11.56
N GLY A 25 22.88 5.85 -11.98
CA GLY A 25 22.01 5.02 -12.80
C GLY A 25 22.52 4.84 -14.23
N ILE A 26 23.05 5.91 -14.84
CA ILE A 26 23.64 5.86 -16.20
C ILE A 26 24.84 4.91 -16.22
N VAL A 27 25.73 5.03 -15.24
CA VAL A 27 26.89 4.14 -15.10
C VAL A 27 26.43 2.70 -14.86
N HIS A 28 25.41 2.46 -14.02
CA HIS A 28 24.89 1.12 -13.75
C HIS A 28 24.37 0.44 -15.03
N VAL A 29 23.56 1.13 -15.83
CA VAL A 29 23.05 0.58 -17.09
C VAL A 29 24.17 0.35 -18.11
N LEU A 30 25.11 1.29 -18.24
CA LEU A 30 26.27 1.12 -19.11
C LEU A 30 27.12 -0.08 -18.68
N THR A 31 27.36 -0.26 -17.38
CA THR A 31 28.08 -1.43 -16.87
C THR A 31 27.34 -2.73 -17.17
N LEU A 32 26.01 -2.80 -16.95
CA LEU A 32 25.23 -3.99 -17.30
C LEU A 32 25.23 -4.26 -18.81
N PHE A 33 25.10 -3.23 -19.64
CA PHE A 33 25.14 -3.37 -21.10
C PHE A 33 26.49 -3.90 -21.58
N LEU A 34 27.59 -3.37 -21.04
CA LEU A 34 28.94 -3.81 -21.38
C LEU A 34 29.17 -5.26 -20.91
N ILE A 35 28.79 -5.58 -19.67
CA ILE A 35 28.85 -6.95 -19.15
C ILE A 35 28.05 -7.89 -20.05
N LEU A 36 26.83 -7.55 -20.43
CA LEU A 36 25.99 -8.42 -21.24
C LEU A 36 26.62 -8.72 -22.60
N LEU A 37 27.24 -7.74 -23.26
CA LEU A 37 27.91 -7.93 -24.55
C LEU A 37 29.14 -8.86 -24.42
N PHE A 38 29.96 -8.68 -23.39
CA PHE A 38 31.16 -9.50 -23.17
C PHE A 38 30.88 -10.89 -22.56
N LEU A 39 29.88 -11.02 -21.69
CA LEU A 39 29.51 -12.28 -21.03
C LEU A 39 28.49 -13.12 -21.81
N MET A 40 27.88 -12.60 -22.89
CA MET A 40 26.95 -13.36 -23.73
C MET A 40 27.47 -14.76 -24.13
N PRO A 41 28.73 -14.96 -24.58
CA PRO A 41 29.24 -16.31 -24.91
C PRO A 41 29.41 -17.21 -23.69
N TYR A 42 29.67 -16.64 -22.51
CA TYR A 42 29.85 -17.39 -21.25
C TYR A 42 28.54 -17.68 -20.52
N ALA A 43 27.45 -17.00 -20.89
CA ALA A 43 26.14 -17.18 -20.26
C ALA A 43 25.56 -18.60 -20.44
N SER A 44 25.98 -19.33 -21.48
CA SER A 44 25.53 -20.72 -21.72
C SER A 44 26.06 -21.72 -20.69
N LEU A 45 27.13 -21.38 -19.95
CA LEU A 45 27.74 -22.23 -18.92
C LEU A 45 27.10 -22.07 -17.54
N ILE A 46 26.07 -21.22 -17.40
CA ILE A 46 25.42 -20.96 -16.11
C ILE A 46 24.58 -22.17 -15.71
N PRO A 47 24.90 -22.88 -14.60
CA PRO A 47 24.11 -24.01 -14.15
C PRO A 47 22.76 -23.52 -13.61
N MET A 48 21.69 -24.22 -13.99
CA MET A 48 20.32 -23.93 -13.55
C MET A 48 20.15 -23.93 -12.02
N SER A 49 21.01 -24.66 -11.30
CA SER A 49 21.05 -24.70 -9.84
C SER A 49 21.37 -23.34 -9.20
N CYS A 50 22.30 -22.57 -9.79
CA CYS A 50 22.66 -21.26 -9.29
C CYS A 50 21.51 -20.25 -9.46
N LEU A 51 20.80 -20.31 -10.59
CA LEU A 51 19.65 -19.46 -10.86
C LEU A 51 18.47 -19.80 -9.92
N ALA A 52 18.21 -21.07 -9.66
CA ALA A 52 17.19 -21.47 -8.69
C ALA A 52 17.51 -20.92 -7.28
N SER A 53 18.78 -21.02 -6.86
CA SER A 53 19.22 -20.52 -5.55
C SER A 53 19.07 -19.01 -5.41
N ILE A 54 19.40 -18.24 -6.45
CA ILE A 54 19.29 -16.77 -6.40
C ILE A 54 17.82 -16.31 -6.36
N LEU A 55 16.93 -17.02 -7.06
CA LEU A 55 15.49 -16.74 -7.07
C LEU A 55 14.87 -16.98 -5.68
N ILE A 56 15.27 -18.06 -4.99
CA ILE A 56 14.78 -18.34 -3.63
C ILE A 56 15.19 -17.22 -2.67
N ILE A 57 16.45 -16.77 -2.72
CA ILE A 57 16.93 -15.66 -1.87
C ILE A 57 16.23 -14.35 -2.20
N ALA A 58 16.03 -14.05 -3.49
CA ALA A 58 15.32 -12.84 -3.91
C ALA A 58 13.86 -12.86 -3.45
N ALA A 59 13.17 -13.98 -3.62
CA ALA A 59 11.80 -14.18 -3.14
C ALA A 59 11.72 -14.06 -1.61
N TYR A 60 12.66 -14.62 -0.87
CA TYR A 60 12.72 -14.52 0.58
C TYR A 60 12.91 -13.05 1.05
N ASN A 61 13.81 -12.31 0.40
CA ASN A 61 14.06 -10.91 0.72
C ASN A 61 12.86 -10.00 0.37
N MET A 62 12.17 -10.26 -0.74
CA MET A 62 11.01 -9.46 -1.16
C MET A 62 9.73 -9.81 -0.39
N SER A 63 9.52 -11.08 -0.05
CA SER A 63 8.30 -11.55 0.62
C SER A 63 8.10 -10.90 2.00
N GLY A 64 9.18 -10.51 2.69
CA GLY A 64 9.07 -9.75 3.94
C GLY A 64 8.14 -10.41 4.96
N TRP A 65 8.17 -11.75 5.05
CA TRP A 65 7.19 -12.58 5.76
C TRP A 65 6.91 -12.15 7.20
N ARG A 66 7.92 -11.58 7.89
CA ARG A 66 7.77 -11.00 9.23
C ARG A 66 6.82 -9.81 9.26
N THR A 67 6.90 -8.93 8.27
CA THR A 67 6.00 -7.77 8.11
C THR A 67 4.60 -8.24 7.71
N PHE A 68 4.50 -9.27 6.88
CA PHE A 68 3.22 -9.88 6.50
C PHE A 68 2.45 -10.43 7.72
N ILE A 69 3.11 -11.22 8.58
CA ILE A 69 2.51 -11.72 9.82
C ILE A 69 2.15 -10.57 10.76
N TYR A 70 3.01 -9.55 10.86
CA TYR A 70 2.74 -8.38 11.70
C TYR A 70 1.48 -7.62 11.23
N MET A 71 1.33 -7.42 9.91
CA MET A 71 0.12 -6.84 9.32
C MET A 71 -1.11 -7.71 9.61
N LEU A 72 -1.01 -9.04 9.47
CA LEU A 72 -2.10 -9.96 9.78
C LEU A 72 -2.61 -9.84 11.22
N ARG A 73 -1.73 -9.51 12.17
CA ARG A 73 -2.10 -9.41 13.59
C ARG A 73 -2.65 -8.04 13.99
N LYS A 74 -2.27 -6.97 13.28
CA LYS A 74 -2.56 -5.58 13.68
C LYS A 74 -3.56 -4.86 12.77
N ALA A 75 -3.72 -5.29 11.53
CA ALA A 75 -4.63 -4.67 10.56
C ALA A 75 -6.11 -4.97 10.89
N PRO A 76 -7.05 -4.11 10.46
CA PRO A 76 -8.48 -4.40 10.57
C PRO A 76 -8.83 -5.64 9.75
N LYS A 77 -9.79 -6.43 10.24
CA LYS A 77 -10.18 -7.74 9.65
C LYS A 77 -10.55 -7.66 8.17
N SER A 78 -11.08 -6.50 7.76
CA SER A 78 -11.47 -6.19 6.39
C SER A 78 -10.26 -6.11 5.43
N ASP A 79 -9.17 -5.46 5.84
CA ASP A 79 -7.95 -5.34 5.02
C ASP A 79 -7.22 -6.69 4.92
N ILE A 80 -7.26 -7.50 5.99
CA ILE A 80 -6.65 -8.83 6.04
C ILE A 80 -7.34 -9.79 5.06
N ALA A 81 -8.68 -9.73 4.97
CA ALA A 81 -9.45 -10.57 4.06
C ALA A 81 -9.03 -10.30 2.60
N VAL A 82 -8.90 -9.03 2.19
CA VAL A 82 -8.47 -8.68 0.83
C VAL A 82 -7.07 -9.23 0.55
N LEU A 83 -6.12 -9.00 1.46
CA LEU A 83 -4.74 -9.46 1.32
C LEU A 83 -4.62 -11.00 1.27
N LEU A 84 -5.39 -11.74 2.05
CA LEU A 84 -5.42 -13.20 1.96
C LEU A 84 -6.08 -13.69 0.67
N THR A 85 -7.19 -13.06 0.26
CA THR A 85 -7.89 -13.44 -0.97
C THR A 85 -7.02 -13.21 -2.20
N THR A 86 -6.30 -12.09 -2.31
CA THR A 86 -5.41 -11.82 -3.43
C THR A 86 -4.20 -12.75 -3.43
N LEU A 87 -3.63 -13.05 -2.26
CA LEU A 87 -2.55 -14.02 -2.13
C LEU A 87 -2.99 -15.42 -2.60
N PHE A 88 -4.13 -15.90 -2.13
CA PHE A 88 -4.70 -17.18 -2.56
C PHE A 88 -5.00 -17.17 -4.06
N LEU A 89 -5.67 -16.13 -4.56
CA LEU A 89 -5.96 -16.02 -5.99
C LEU A 89 -4.67 -16.04 -6.82
N THR A 90 -3.57 -15.43 -6.38
CA THR A 90 -2.31 -15.44 -7.15
C THR A 90 -1.61 -16.81 -7.16
N VAL A 91 -1.85 -17.65 -6.13
CA VAL A 91 -1.27 -19.00 -6.06
C VAL A 91 -2.07 -20.00 -6.91
N PHE A 92 -3.39 -19.86 -6.95
CA PHE A 92 -4.29 -20.77 -7.68
C PHE A 92 -4.63 -20.29 -9.09
N PHE A 93 -4.67 -18.97 -9.30
CA PHE A 93 -5.00 -18.30 -10.56
C PHE A 93 -3.87 -17.32 -10.95
N ASP A 94 -3.91 -16.84 -12.19
CA ASP A 94 -2.88 -15.95 -12.73
C ASP A 94 -2.80 -14.60 -11.98
N LEU A 95 -1.60 -14.00 -12.00
CA LEU A 95 -1.31 -12.72 -11.35
C LEU A 95 -2.21 -11.59 -11.86
N VAL A 96 -2.59 -11.60 -13.14
CA VAL A 96 -3.48 -10.58 -13.72
C VAL A 96 -4.87 -10.66 -13.09
N VAL A 97 -5.46 -11.86 -13.04
CA VAL A 97 -6.80 -12.11 -12.47
C VAL A 97 -6.82 -11.72 -10.99
N ALA A 98 -5.77 -12.08 -10.25
CA ALA A 98 -5.68 -11.75 -8.82
C ALA A 98 -5.70 -10.24 -8.55
N ILE A 99 -5.00 -9.45 -9.37
CA ILE A 99 -4.95 -7.98 -9.22
C ILE A 99 -6.31 -7.33 -9.53
N GLU A 100 -7.02 -7.82 -10.55
CA GLU A 100 -8.36 -7.32 -10.89
C GLU A 100 -9.35 -7.49 -9.74
N PHE A 101 -9.50 -8.71 -9.22
CA PHE A 101 -10.39 -8.99 -8.09
C PHE A 101 -9.94 -8.25 -6.81
N GLY A 102 -8.63 -8.17 -6.57
CA GLY A 102 -8.07 -7.45 -5.44
C GLY A 102 -8.43 -5.96 -5.42
N MET A 103 -8.33 -5.29 -6.57
CA MET A 103 -8.70 -3.88 -6.70
C MET A 103 -10.19 -3.65 -6.45
N ILE A 104 -11.06 -4.52 -6.97
CA ILE A 104 -12.52 -4.43 -6.76
C ILE A 104 -12.84 -4.54 -5.27
N LEU A 105 -12.32 -5.57 -4.60
CA LEU A 105 -12.54 -5.78 -3.16
C LEU A 105 -11.99 -4.61 -2.33
N ALA A 106 -10.81 -4.10 -2.66
CA ALA A 106 -10.22 -2.94 -1.98
C ALA A 106 -11.09 -1.68 -2.12
N ALA A 107 -11.64 -1.43 -3.31
CA ALA A 107 -12.53 -0.30 -3.56
C ALA A 107 -13.82 -0.40 -2.73
N PHE A 108 -14.45 -1.58 -2.68
CA PHE A 108 -15.62 -1.80 -1.82
C PHE A 108 -15.32 -1.59 -0.34
N LEU A 109 -14.16 -2.06 0.11
CA LEU A 109 -13.73 -1.92 1.50
C LEU A 109 -13.50 -0.46 1.89
N PHE A 110 -12.88 0.30 1.00
CA PHE A 110 -12.67 1.72 1.16
C PHE A 110 -14.00 2.47 1.24
N LEU A 111 -14.96 2.14 0.37
CA LEU A 111 -16.30 2.72 0.40
C LEU A 111 -17.02 2.43 1.72
N LYS A 112 -16.98 1.17 2.18
CA LYS A 112 -17.56 0.77 3.47
C LYS A 112 -16.94 1.55 4.63
N ARG A 113 -15.62 1.69 4.65
CA ARG A 113 -14.90 2.44 5.69
C ARG A 113 -15.27 3.93 5.69
N MET A 114 -15.45 4.53 4.52
CA MET A 114 -15.91 5.92 4.41
C MET A 114 -17.36 6.09 4.87
N SER A 115 -18.23 5.13 4.57
CA SER A 115 -19.62 5.12 5.04
C SER A 115 -19.71 4.98 6.56
N ASP A 116 -18.96 4.08 7.17
CA ASP A 116 -18.96 3.88 8.63
C ASP A 116 -18.41 5.10 9.39
N VAL A 117 -17.52 5.86 8.76
CA VAL A 117 -16.90 7.06 9.34
C VAL A 117 -17.73 8.32 9.07
N ALA A 118 -18.62 8.30 8.09
CA ALA A 118 -19.58 9.35 7.79
C ALA A 118 -20.82 9.27 8.69
N THR A 119 -20.66 8.97 9.98
CA THR A 119 -21.74 9.14 10.96
C THR A 119 -22.09 10.63 11.02
N VAL A 120 -23.19 10.98 10.36
CA VAL A 120 -23.76 12.32 10.33
C VAL A 120 -24.25 12.65 11.73
N HIS A 121 -23.46 13.40 12.49
CA HIS A 121 -24.00 14.14 13.62
C HIS A 121 -24.89 15.25 13.05
N GLN A 122 -26.20 15.04 13.06
CA GLN A 122 -27.18 16.09 12.80
C GLN A 122 -26.99 17.15 13.88
N TRP A 123 -26.61 18.36 13.45
CA TRP A 123 -26.62 19.53 14.33
C TRP A 123 -28.06 19.99 14.42
N VAL A 124 -28.70 19.72 15.56
CA VAL A 124 -29.99 20.35 15.90
C VAL A 124 -29.69 21.79 16.31
N ASP A 125 -30.39 22.75 15.71
CA ASP A 125 -30.27 24.16 16.05
C ASP A 125 -30.77 24.37 17.49
N LYS A 126 -30.17 25.33 18.20
CA LYS A 126 -30.38 25.57 19.62
C LYS A 126 -31.79 26.06 19.99
N ASN A 127 -32.69 26.20 19.02
CA ASN A 127 -34.05 26.71 19.23
C ASN A 127 -35.04 25.63 19.70
N ASP A 128 -34.67 24.34 19.68
CA ASP A 128 -35.51 23.23 20.17
C ASP A 128 -35.12 22.72 21.58
N LEU A 129 -34.25 23.43 22.30
CA LEU A 129 -33.77 23.02 23.64
C LEU A 129 -34.75 23.27 24.79
N GLU A 130 -35.96 23.78 24.54
CA GLU A 130 -36.95 24.04 25.60
C GLU A 130 -37.78 22.81 25.99
N ASN A 131 -37.62 21.65 25.34
CA ASN A 131 -38.30 20.42 25.74
C ASN A 131 -37.32 19.41 26.34
N GLU A 132 -37.26 19.39 27.67
CA GLU A 132 -36.32 18.57 28.47
C GLU A 132 -36.53 17.04 28.32
N GLU A 133 -37.64 16.57 27.75
CA GLU A 133 -37.93 15.13 27.60
C GLU A 133 -37.15 14.42 26.48
N PHE A 134 -36.54 15.14 25.53
CA PHE A 134 -35.91 14.50 24.34
C PHE A 134 -34.41 14.16 24.53
N SER A 135 -33.77 14.68 25.57
CA SER A 135 -32.30 14.66 25.77
C SER A 135 -31.74 13.30 26.21
N GLU A 136 -32.49 12.47 26.92
CA GLU A 136 -31.96 11.22 27.50
C GLU A 136 -31.92 10.03 26.54
N ARG A 137 -32.74 10.02 25.47
CA ARG A 137 -32.83 8.85 24.57
C ARG A 137 -31.72 8.80 23.52
N TYR A 138 -31.09 9.92 23.21
CA TYR A 138 -30.02 10.02 22.22
C TYR A 138 -28.84 10.78 22.84
N GLY A 139 -27.82 10.08 23.33
CA GLY A 139 -26.66 10.67 23.99
C GLY A 139 -25.84 11.61 23.08
N PHE A 140 -26.28 12.85 22.91
CA PHE A 140 -25.60 13.87 22.15
C PHE A 140 -24.54 14.57 23.02
N LYS A 141 -23.25 14.30 22.74
CA LYS A 141 -22.16 15.15 23.24
C LYS A 141 -22.15 16.47 22.46
N THR A 142 -22.32 17.58 23.18
CA THR A 142 -22.29 18.94 22.62
C THR A 142 -20.90 19.28 22.08
N CYS A 143 -20.83 19.74 20.83
CA CYS A 143 -19.60 20.21 20.20
C CYS A 143 -19.64 21.74 20.06
N PRO A 144 -18.67 22.49 20.60
CA PRO A 144 -18.67 23.96 20.56
C PRO A 144 -18.64 24.54 19.13
N LYS A 145 -19.32 25.68 18.95
CA LYS A 145 -19.60 26.37 17.67
C LYS A 145 -18.39 26.73 16.80
N THR A 146 -17.16 26.59 17.28
CA THR A 146 -15.95 27.10 16.59
C THR A 146 -15.18 26.03 15.82
N TYR A 147 -15.59 24.76 15.89
CA TYR A 147 -14.91 23.66 15.21
C TYR A 147 -15.96 22.67 14.70
N CYS A 148 -16.19 22.69 13.39
CA CYS A 148 -16.96 21.65 12.72
C CYS A 148 -16.16 20.35 12.84
N CYS A 149 -16.55 19.50 13.80
CA CYS A 149 -15.90 18.21 14.03
C CYS A 149 -16.34 17.21 12.95
N LEU A 150 -15.90 17.42 11.71
CA LEU A 150 -15.88 16.37 10.70
C LEU A 150 -14.78 15.38 11.09
N ARG A 151 -15.12 14.49 12.02
CA ARG A 151 -14.30 13.35 12.44
C ARG A 151 -13.96 12.41 11.26
N GLY A 152 -14.61 12.57 10.10
CA GLY A 152 -14.52 11.63 8.98
C GLY A 152 -13.83 12.04 7.68
N ILE A 153 -13.59 13.34 7.41
CA ILE A 153 -13.03 13.81 6.11
C ILE A 153 -11.66 14.48 6.25
N ARG A 154 -10.99 14.29 7.39
CA ARG A 154 -9.69 14.90 7.67
C ARG A 154 -8.56 14.49 6.68
N PHE A 155 -8.79 13.49 5.83
CA PHE A 155 -7.81 13.06 4.81
C PHE A 155 -7.81 13.94 3.54
N PHE A 156 -8.93 14.56 3.15
CA PHE A 156 -9.01 15.27 1.87
C PHE A 156 -8.67 16.76 1.98
N ILE A 157 -9.02 17.41 3.10
CA ILE A 157 -8.80 18.86 3.28
C ILE A 157 -7.34 19.20 3.63
N LEU A 158 -6.60 18.30 4.29
CA LEU A 158 -5.20 18.52 4.65
C LEU A 158 -4.22 18.38 3.48
N TRP A 159 -4.64 17.89 2.31
CA TRP A 159 -3.80 17.78 1.11
C TRP A 159 -3.80 19.04 0.25
N ARG A 160 -4.69 20.02 0.52
CA ARG A 160 -4.70 21.31 -0.19
C ARG A 160 -3.66 22.29 0.38
N TYR A 161 -2.96 21.94 1.46
CA TYR A 161 -2.09 22.85 2.23
C TYR A 161 -0.75 22.22 2.64
N LYS A 162 -0.14 21.39 1.77
CA LYS A 162 1.28 21.05 1.86
C LYS A 162 1.88 20.86 0.47
#